data_AF-A0A3M0SXH1-F1
#
_entry.id   AF-A0A3M0SXH1-F1
#
_cell.length_a   1.000
_cell.length_b   1.000
_cell.length_c   1.000
_cell.angle_alpha   90.00
_cell.angle_beta   90.00
_cell.angle_gamma   90.00
#
_symmetry.space_group_name_H-M   'P 1'
#
loop_
_entity.id
_entity.type
_entity.pdbx_description
1 polymer ?
#
loop_
_entity_poly.entity_id
_entity_poly.type
_entity_poly.pdbx_seq_one_letter_code
_entity_poly.pdbx_strand_id
1 'polypeptide(L)'
;MKQIFLVEDDKEIAKNLVLLLRSEGFTVTHAPTRSDALAMLAGNKFDLALIDISLPDGNGFTVCTEIKEIQDVPVIFLTASGDEASVVTGLNMGADDYITKPFRPRELIARIRTALRKSGRSPSAFEVCGLHIDMASGVVKKDDSEVFLSALEYRLLLVFINNPKSIITRGRLLDELWDAAGEFVNDNTLTVYIKRLREKIENNPASPQIILTVRGTGYRLGGGYVSE
;
A
#
# COMPACT_ATOMS: atom_id res chain seq x y z
N MET A 1 16.29 9.87 17.36
CA MET A 1 15.47 8.64 17.19
C MET A 1 14.32 8.97 16.28
N LYS A 2 13.88 8.01 15.46
CA LYS A 2 12.71 8.19 14.59
C LYS A 2 11.43 8.07 15.41
N GLN A 3 10.49 9.00 15.21
CA GLN A 3 9.26 9.10 15.97
C GLN A 3 8.10 8.48 15.20
N ILE A 4 7.55 7.39 15.73
CA ILE A 4 6.43 6.66 15.16
C ILE A 4 5.15 7.13 15.82
N PHE A 5 4.16 7.47 14.99
CA PHE A 5 2.80 7.71 15.45
C PHE A 5 2.00 6.42 15.33
N LEU A 6 1.41 5.95 16.43
CA LEU A 6 0.59 4.74 16.46
C LEU A 6 -0.86 5.13 16.76
N VAL A 7 -1.79 4.79 15.88
CA VAL A 7 -3.23 4.97 16.06
C VAL A 7 -3.88 3.58 16.12
N GLU A 8 -4.34 3.15 17.28
CA GLU A 8 -4.83 1.79 17.55
C GLU A 8 -5.69 1.79 18.81
N ASP A 9 -6.94 1.33 18.73
CA ASP A 9 -7.87 1.34 19.86
C ASP A 9 -7.72 0.12 20.77
N ASP A 10 -7.30 -1.02 20.23
CA ASP A 10 -7.02 -2.22 21.01
C ASP A 10 -5.79 -2.00 21.91
N LYS A 11 -6.04 -1.93 23.22
CA LYS A 11 -5.02 -1.67 24.23
C LYS A 11 -3.94 -2.74 24.29
N GLU A 12 -4.26 -3.99 24.01
CA GLU A 12 -3.29 -5.09 24.04
C GLU A 12 -2.39 -5.04 22.82
N ILE A 13 -2.96 -4.86 21.62
CA ILE A 13 -2.21 -4.67 20.38
C ILE A 13 -1.31 -3.44 20.49
N ALA A 14 -1.86 -2.29 20.91
CA ALA A 14 -1.10 -1.06 21.07
C ALA A 14 0.07 -1.22 22.04
N LYS A 15 -0.16 -1.84 23.21
CA LYS A 15 0.90 -2.09 24.20
C LYS A 15 2.02 -2.96 23.65
N ASN A 16 1.68 -4.04 22.94
CA ASN A 16 2.65 -4.94 22.34
C ASN A 16 3.46 -4.25 21.23
N LEU A 17 2.80 -3.46 20.39
CA LEU A 17 3.45 -2.64 19.36
C LEU A 17 4.41 -1.62 19.95
N VAL A 18 3.98 -0.88 20.98
CA VAL A 18 4.82 0.12 21.66
C VAL A 18 6.08 -0.52 22.23
N LEU A 19 5.97 -1.70 22.86
CA LEU A 19 7.12 -2.43 23.39
C LEU A 19 8.08 -2.88 22.28
N LEU A 20 7.56 -3.47 21.21
CA LEU A 20 8.34 -3.92 20.06
C LEU A 20 9.09 -2.77 19.38
N LEU A 21 8.41 -1.66 19.10
CA LEU A 21 9.00 -0.52 18.40
C LEU A 21 10.07 0.16 19.27
N ARG A 22 9.83 0.27 20.58
CA ARG A 22 10.84 0.79 21.51
C ARG A 22 12.08 -0.10 21.59
N SER A 23 11.92 -1.44 21.58
CA SER A 23 13.08 -2.34 21.57
C SER A 23 13.91 -2.25 20.29
N GLU A 24 13.30 -1.81 19.17
CA GLU A 24 13.98 -1.54 17.90
C GLU A 24 14.55 -0.11 17.78
N GLY A 25 14.48 0.69 18.85
CA GLY A 25 15.10 2.03 18.92
C GLY A 25 14.21 3.17 18.40
N PHE A 26 12.90 2.95 18.26
CA PHE A 26 11.94 4.00 17.90
C PHE A 26 11.33 4.66 19.14
N THR A 27 10.99 5.95 19.02
CA THR A 27 10.06 6.61 19.97
C THR A 27 8.64 6.44 19.45
N VAL A 28 7.67 6.22 20.34
CA VAL A 28 6.28 5.95 19.96
C VAL A 28 5.35 6.87 20.73
N THR A 29 4.51 7.60 20.00
CA THR A 29 3.33 8.30 20.51
C THR A 29 2.10 7.50 20.11
N HIS A 30 1.26 7.13 21.07
CA HIS A 30 0.06 6.31 20.84
C HIS A 30 -1.21 7.15 21.03
N ALA A 31 -2.13 7.06 20.08
CA ALA A 31 -3.48 7.60 20.13
C ALA A 31 -4.50 6.45 20.00
N PRO A 32 -5.47 6.31 20.93
CA PRO A 32 -6.45 5.23 20.85
C PRO A 32 -7.66 5.55 19.98
N THR A 33 -7.84 6.81 19.59
CA THR A 33 -9.00 7.28 18.81
C THR A 33 -8.56 8.27 17.72
N ARG A 34 -9.41 8.51 16.72
CA ARG A 34 -9.19 9.57 15.71
C ARG A 34 -9.10 10.94 16.38
N SER A 35 -9.97 11.20 17.35
CA SER A 35 -10.00 12.48 18.07
C SER A 35 -8.69 12.73 18.83
N ASP A 36 -8.17 11.72 19.51
CA ASP A 36 -6.86 11.79 20.15
C ASP A 36 -5.73 11.95 19.13
N ALA A 37 -5.83 11.27 17.99
CA ALA A 37 -4.83 11.36 16.96
C ALA A 37 -4.69 12.80 16.43
N LEU A 38 -5.81 13.45 16.11
CA LEU A 38 -5.85 14.84 15.69
C LEU A 38 -5.30 15.81 16.73
N ALA A 39 -5.64 15.62 18.01
CA ALA A 39 -5.12 16.44 19.09
C ALA A 39 -3.60 16.32 19.23
N MET A 40 -3.05 15.12 19.00
CA MET A 40 -1.60 14.87 19.08
C MET A 40 -0.83 15.35 17.85
N LEU A 41 -1.47 15.47 16.68
CA LEU A 41 -0.86 16.05 15.48
C LEU A 41 -0.56 17.55 15.66
N ALA A 42 -1.38 18.25 16.45
CA ALA A 42 -1.17 19.64 16.80
C ALA A 42 0.06 19.80 17.71
N GLY A 43 1.24 19.98 17.11
CA GLY A 43 2.49 20.33 17.82
C GLY A 43 3.54 19.22 17.88
N ASN A 44 3.28 18.04 17.33
CA ASN A 44 4.28 16.97 17.21
C ASN A 44 4.65 16.74 15.74
N LYS A 45 5.92 16.39 15.48
CA LYS A 45 6.37 15.91 14.18
C LYS A 45 6.65 14.43 14.24
N PHE A 46 6.20 13.71 13.23
CA PHE A 46 6.38 12.27 13.14
C PHE A 46 7.24 11.93 11.92
N ASP A 47 7.86 10.75 11.94
CA ASP A 47 8.63 10.22 10.82
C ASP A 47 7.87 9.14 10.05
N LEU A 48 6.87 8.51 10.68
CA LEU A 48 5.98 7.49 10.09
C LEU A 48 4.73 7.34 10.96
N ALA A 49 3.59 7.07 10.32
CA ALA A 49 2.35 6.71 11.02
C ALA A 49 1.98 5.23 10.79
N LEU A 50 1.65 4.54 11.87
CA LEU A 50 0.98 3.23 11.91
C LEU A 50 -0.47 3.47 12.30
N ILE A 51 -1.42 3.12 11.43
CA ILE A 51 -2.82 3.49 11.63
C ILE A 51 -3.70 2.24 11.52
N ASP A 52 -4.42 1.89 12.57
CA ASP A 52 -5.55 0.96 12.45
C ASP A 52 -6.65 1.61 11.62
N ILE A 53 -7.14 0.86 10.66
CA ILE A 53 -8.25 1.24 9.81
C ILE A 53 -9.56 1.29 10.61
N SER A 54 -9.76 0.33 11.52
CA SER A 54 -10.95 0.27 12.37
C SER A 54 -10.68 1.06 13.64
N LEU A 55 -11.37 2.18 13.81
CA LEU A 55 -11.31 2.99 15.03
C LEU A 55 -12.72 3.15 15.62
N PRO A 56 -12.87 3.28 16.94
CA PRO A 56 -14.18 3.34 17.60
C PRO A 56 -14.95 4.63 17.27
N ASP A 57 -14.26 5.70 16.89
CA ASP A 57 -14.82 7.03 16.60
C ASP A 57 -14.65 7.45 15.13
N GLY A 58 -14.28 6.52 14.25
CA GLY A 58 -14.16 6.81 12.82
C GLY A 58 -13.36 5.77 12.04
N ASN A 59 -12.78 6.21 10.94
CA ASN A 59 -11.99 5.36 10.05
C ASN A 59 -10.55 5.87 9.99
N GLY A 60 -9.58 4.96 10.11
CA GLY A 60 -8.15 5.25 9.99
C GLY A 60 -7.75 5.90 8.68
N PHE A 61 -8.51 5.69 7.60
CA PHE A 61 -8.35 6.41 6.35
C PHE A 61 -8.51 7.91 6.50
N THR A 62 -9.54 8.35 7.21
CA THR A 62 -9.76 9.77 7.46
C THR A 62 -8.59 10.37 8.24
N VAL A 63 -8.06 9.62 9.21
CA VAL A 63 -6.86 10.01 9.97
C VAL A 63 -5.65 10.16 9.04
N CYS A 64 -5.47 9.27 8.06
CA CYS A 64 -4.39 9.37 7.08
C CYS A 64 -4.49 10.66 6.25
N THR A 65 -5.66 11.03 5.74
CA THR A 65 -5.85 12.31 5.02
C THR A 65 -5.48 13.48 5.91
N GLU A 66 -5.99 13.52 7.14
CA GLU A 66 -5.73 14.60 8.09
C GLU A 66 -4.24 14.71 8.44
N ILE A 67 -3.55 13.57 8.59
CA ILE A 67 -2.10 13.53 8.78
C ILE A 67 -1.38 14.14 7.59
N LYS A 68 -1.74 13.73 6.37
CA LYS A 68 -1.07 14.18 5.13
C LYS A 68 -1.29 15.65 4.81
N GLU A 69 -2.43 16.22 5.20
CA GLU A 69 -2.67 17.66 5.10
C GLU A 69 -1.74 18.47 6.00
N ILE A 70 -1.32 17.90 7.14
CA ILE A 70 -0.48 18.57 8.13
C ILE A 70 1.01 18.28 7.91
N GLN A 71 1.35 17.04 7.55
CA GLN A 71 2.72 16.55 7.42
C GLN A 71 2.83 15.46 6.35
N ASP A 72 3.83 15.59 5.47
CA ASP A 72 4.15 14.59 4.45
C ASP A 72 5.00 13.45 5.05
N VAL A 73 4.35 12.52 5.76
CA VAL A 73 4.97 11.37 6.42
C VAL A 73 4.45 10.07 5.84
N PRO A 74 5.30 9.03 5.75
CA PRO A 74 4.84 7.75 5.27
C PRO A 74 3.82 7.11 6.21
N VAL A 75 2.81 6.46 5.65
CA VAL A 75 1.71 5.82 6.40
C VAL A 75 1.68 4.31 6.10
N ILE A 76 1.61 3.50 7.15
CA ILE A 76 1.34 2.06 7.05
C ILE A 76 0.04 1.75 7.77
N PHE A 77 -0.92 1.19 7.06
CA PHE A 77 -2.18 0.76 7.67
C PHE A 77 -2.05 -0.60 8.35
N LEU A 78 -2.67 -0.74 9.53
CA LEU A 78 -2.92 -2.01 10.20
C LEU A 78 -4.35 -2.43 9.84
N THR A 79 -4.52 -3.63 9.28
CA THR A 79 -5.83 -4.11 8.82
C THR A 79 -6.13 -5.49 9.39
N ALA A 80 -7.39 -5.79 9.73
CA ALA A 80 -7.78 -7.16 10.06
C ALA A 80 -7.80 -8.01 8.78
N SER A 81 -7.34 -9.26 8.87
CA SER A 81 -7.46 -10.24 7.78
C SER A 81 -8.91 -10.35 7.31
N GLY A 82 -9.18 -10.04 6.02
CA GLY A 82 -10.48 -10.27 5.39
C GLY A 82 -11.27 -9.02 5.00
N ASP A 83 -10.70 -7.81 5.14
CA ASP A 83 -11.40 -6.59 4.73
C ASP A 83 -10.84 -6.03 3.42
N GLU A 84 -11.28 -6.63 2.29
CA GLU A 84 -10.97 -6.17 0.93
C GLU A 84 -11.29 -4.68 0.70
N ALA A 85 -12.29 -4.12 1.41
CA ALA A 85 -12.69 -2.72 1.29
C ALA A 85 -11.70 -1.75 2.00
N SER A 86 -11.02 -2.25 3.03
CA SER A 86 -10.04 -1.51 3.80
C SER A 86 -8.70 -1.37 3.06
N VAL A 87 -8.25 -2.40 2.34
CA VAL A 87 -7.04 -2.27 1.51
C VAL A 87 -7.26 -1.29 0.34
N VAL A 88 -8.46 -1.28 -0.26
CA VAL A 88 -8.85 -0.36 -1.36
C VAL A 88 -8.75 1.10 -0.97
N THR A 89 -9.32 1.45 0.18
CA THR A 89 -9.46 2.86 0.59
C THR A 89 -8.11 3.42 1.06
N GLY A 90 -7.28 2.60 1.71
CA GLY A 90 -5.96 3.03 2.18
C GLY A 90 -4.96 3.28 1.06
N LEU A 91 -5.02 2.47 0.01
CA LEU A 91 -4.19 2.63 -1.18
C LEU A 91 -4.62 3.86 -2.00
N ASN A 92 -5.92 4.18 -2.05
CA ASN A 92 -6.41 5.39 -2.72
C ASN A 92 -6.12 6.69 -1.96
N MET A 93 -5.69 6.63 -0.70
CA MET A 93 -5.37 7.81 0.11
C MET A 93 -3.85 7.98 0.30
N GLY A 94 -3.09 7.19 -0.47
CA GLY A 94 -1.66 7.24 -0.62
C GLY A 94 -0.86 6.66 0.55
N ALA A 95 -1.40 5.70 1.29
CA ALA A 95 -0.54 4.96 2.21
C ALA A 95 0.59 4.25 1.47
N ASP A 96 1.77 4.30 2.06
CA ASP A 96 3.00 3.72 1.53
C ASP A 96 3.00 2.19 1.64
N ASP A 97 2.25 1.64 2.61
CA ASP A 97 2.08 0.19 2.79
C ASP A 97 0.85 -0.16 3.65
N TYR A 98 0.56 -1.46 3.77
CA TYR A 98 -0.37 -2.01 4.74
C TYR A 98 0.17 -3.31 5.32
N ILE A 99 -0.36 -3.72 6.48
CA ILE A 99 0.00 -4.97 7.14
C ILE A 99 -1.24 -5.58 7.80
N THR A 100 -1.44 -6.88 7.57
CA THR A 100 -2.58 -7.63 8.11
C THR A 100 -2.33 -8.09 9.54
N LYS A 101 -3.36 -8.03 10.38
CA LYS A 101 -3.41 -8.62 11.71
C LYS A 101 -3.90 -10.07 11.58
N PRO A 102 -3.24 -11.06 12.23
CA PRO A 102 -2.04 -10.91 13.07
C PRO A 102 -0.75 -10.80 12.23
N PHE A 103 0.09 -9.80 12.51
CA PHE A 103 1.35 -9.59 11.79
C PHE A 103 2.56 -10.19 12.50
N ARG A 104 3.57 -10.59 11.72
CA ARG A 104 4.85 -11.06 12.24
C ARG A 104 5.72 -9.86 12.64
N PRO A 105 6.30 -9.80 13.85
CA PRO A 105 7.12 -8.66 14.29
C PRO A 105 8.24 -8.27 13.32
N ARG A 106 8.98 -9.25 12.79
CA ARG A 106 10.08 -9.00 11.84
C ARG A 106 9.60 -8.38 10.53
N GLU A 107 8.42 -8.74 10.08
CA GLU A 107 7.82 -8.19 8.86
C GLU A 107 7.45 -6.72 9.05
N LEU A 108 6.74 -6.41 10.15
CA LEU A 108 6.38 -5.04 10.50
C LEU A 108 7.61 -4.13 10.54
N ILE A 109 8.68 -4.56 11.20
CA ILE A 109 9.92 -3.78 11.31
C ILE A 109 10.59 -3.59 9.93
N ALA A 110 10.58 -4.62 9.07
CA ALA A 110 11.13 -4.50 7.72
C ALA A 110 10.34 -3.49 6.87
N ARG A 111 9.00 -3.49 6.97
CA ARG A 111 8.13 -2.53 6.28
C ARG A 111 8.34 -1.10 6.79
N ILE A 112 8.37 -0.90 8.11
CA ILE A 112 8.68 0.40 8.73
C ILE A 112 10.02 0.95 8.25
N ARG A 113 11.09 0.13 8.27
CA ARG A 113 12.43 0.55 7.79
C ARG A 113 12.42 0.89 6.30
N THR A 114 11.64 0.16 5.50
CA THR A 114 11.51 0.42 4.07
C THR A 114 10.79 1.73 3.80
N ALA A 115 9.67 1.99 4.47
CA ALA A 115 8.90 3.22 4.37
C ALA A 115 9.73 4.45 4.81
N LEU A 116 10.43 4.34 5.95
CA LEU A 116 11.35 5.38 6.44
C LEU A 116 12.54 5.67 5.50
N ARG A 117 12.91 4.73 4.61
CA ARG A 117 13.96 4.95 3.60
C ARG A 117 13.42 5.65 2.36
N LYS A 118 12.12 5.50 2.07
CA LYS A 118 11.44 6.08 0.91
C LYS A 118 11.01 7.54 1.12
N SER A 119 11.06 8.07 2.34
CA SER A 119 10.68 9.45 2.70
C SER A 119 11.64 10.56 2.19
N GLY A 120 12.25 10.34 1.02
CA GLY A 120 13.21 11.23 0.37
C GLY A 120 12.90 11.56 -1.10
N ARG A 121 11.64 11.40 -1.55
CA ARG A 121 11.08 11.56 -2.92
C ARG A 121 10.60 10.23 -3.50
N SER A 122 9.38 9.82 -3.18
CA SER A 122 8.59 9.05 -4.15
C SER A 122 7.90 10.07 -5.06
N PRO A 123 8.02 9.98 -6.40
CA PRO A 123 7.17 10.76 -7.29
C PRO A 123 5.72 10.44 -6.95
N SER A 124 4.94 11.44 -6.58
CA SER A 124 3.50 11.29 -6.28
C SER A 124 2.70 10.81 -7.49
N ALA A 125 3.28 10.89 -8.69
CA ALA A 125 2.69 10.43 -9.94
C ALA A 125 3.64 9.49 -10.68
N PHE A 126 3.08 8.42 -11.25
CA PHE A 126 3.76 7.51 -12.17
C PHE A 126 3.11 7.59 -13.56
N GLU A 127 3.93 7.61 -14.61
CA GLU A 127 3.46 7.65 -15.99
C GLU A 127 4.11 6.55 -16.84
N VAL A 128 3.29 5.79 -17.59
CA VAL A 128 3.75 4.80 -18.56
C VAL A 128 2.73 4.60 -19.69
N CYS A 129 3.15 4.74 -20.95
CA CYS A 129 2.28 4.47 -22.12
C CYS A 129 0.90 5.15 -22.02
N GLY A 130 0.81 6.42 -21.59
CA GLY A 130 -0.44 7.17 -21.42
C GLY A 130 -1.23 6.84 -20.14
N LEU A 131 -0.77 5.86 -19.35
CA LEU A 131 -1.30 5.55 -18.02
C LEU A 131 -0.64 6.48 -16.99
N HIS A 132 -1.45 7.27 -16.30
CA HIS A 132 -1.07 8.13 -15.20
C HIS A 132 -1.65 7.55 -13.91
N ILE A 133 -0.81 7.35 -12.90
CA ILE A 133 -1.25 6.95 -11.56
C ILE A 133 -0.83 8.05 -10.60
N ASP A 134 -1.81 8.70 -9.98
CA ASP A 134 -1.57 9.50 -8.79
C ASP A 134 -1.61 8.56 -7.57
N MET A 135 -0.43 8.30 -7.02
CA MET A 135 -0.26 7.41 -5.87
C MET A 135 -0.76 8.06 -4.58
N ALA A 136 -0.87 9.39 -4.53
CA ALA A 136 -1.36 10.10 -3.35
C ALA A 136 -2.90 10.06 -3.29
N SER A 137 -3.57 10.19 -4.44
CA SER A 137 -5.04 10.19 -4.54
C SER A 137 -5.66 8.88 -5.03
N GLY A 138 -4.85 7.87 -5.37
CA GLY A 138 -5.35 6.59 -5.89
C GLY A 138 -5.84 6.61 -7.33
N VAL A 139 -5.91 7.80 -7.93
CA VAL A 139 -6.55 8.00 -9.23
C VAL A 139 -5.67 7.43 -10.33
N VAL A 140 -6.25 6.56 -11.15
CA VAL A 140 -5.63 6.04 -12.37
C VAL A 140 -6.33 6.65 -13.57
N LYS A 141 -5.57 7.25 -14.49
CA LYS A 141 -6.06 7.77 -15.75
C LYS A 141 -5.34 7.12 -16.92
N LYS A 142 -6.07 6.86 -17.99
CA LYS A 142 -5.53 6.43 -19.27
C LYS A 142 -5.94 7.44 -20.33
N ASP A 143 -4.97 8.07 -20.97
CA ASP A 143 -5.19 9.11 -21.98
C ASP A 143 -6.22 10.16 -21.48
N ASP A 144 -5.94 10.69 -20.28
CA ASP A 144 -6.77 11.65 -19.51
C ASP A 144 -8.16 11.17 -19.05
N SER A 145 -8.56 9.95 -19.37
CA SER A 145 -9.81 9.35 -18.90
C SER A 145 -9.58 8.51 -17.64
N GLU A 146 -10.37 8.72 -16.60
CA GLU A 146 -10.27 7.95 -15.36
C GLU A 146 -10.61 6.47 -15.59
N VAL A 147 -9.79 5.58 -15.03
CA VAL A 147 -9.91 4.13 -15.13
C VAL A 147 -10.19 3.56 -13.75
N PHE A 148 -11.39 3.01 -13.58
CA PHE A 148 -11.77 2.37 -12.32
C PHE A 148 -11.16 0.97 -12.19
N LEU A 149 -10.21 0.83 -11.27
CA LEU A 149 -9.62 -0.45 -10.88
C LEU A 149 -10.25 -0.94 -9.58
N SER A 150 -10.48 -2.25 -9.49
CA SER A 150 -10.78 -2.92 -8.23
C SER A 150 -9.53 -3.00 -7.34
N ALA A 151 -9.72 -3.34 -6.06
CA ALA A 151 -8.66 -3.54 -5.06
C ALA A 151 -7.43 -4.28 -5.60
N LEU A 152 -7.70 -5.47 -6.14
CA LEU A 152 -6.69 -6.43 -6.54
C LEU A 152 -6.04 -6.02 -7.86
N GLU A 153 -6.79 -5.37 -8.75
CA GLU A 153 -6.25 -4.78 -9.99
C GLU A 153 -5.31 -3.61 -9.68
N TYR A 154 -5.71 -2.71 -8.79
CA TYR A 154 -4.86 -1.60 -8.36
C TYR A 154 -3.62 -2.11 -7.61
N ARG A 155 -3.78 -3.06 -6.69
CA ARG A 155 -2.65 -3.69 -5.97
C ARG A 155 -1.65 -4.32 -6.93
N LEU A 156 -2.12 -5.11 -7.91
CA LEU A 156 -1.26 -5.66 -8.94
C LEU A 156 -0.50 -4.56 -9.70
N LEU A 157 -1.20 -3.51 -10.10
CA LEU A 157 -0.60 -2.38 -10.78
C LEU A 157 0.51 -1.72 -9.93
N LEU A 158 0.25 -1.50 -8.64
CA LEU A 158 1.25 -0.95 -7.71
C LEU A 158 2.47 -1.86 -7.54
N VAL A 159 2.28 -3.18 -7.49
CA VAL A 159 3.38 -4.14 -7.40
C VAL A 159 4.29 -4.00 -8.62
N PHE A 160 3.74 -3.82 -9.83
CA PHE A 160 4.54 -3.57 -11.03
C PHE A 160 5.25 -2.20 -11.01
N ILE A 161 4.54 -1.13 -10.65
CA ILE A 161 5.08 0.24 -10.62
C ILE A 161 6.21 0.38 -9.59
N ASN A 162 6.08 -0.27 -8.43
CA ASN A 162 7.12 -0.27 -7.39
C ASN A 162 8.32 -1.16 -7.74
N ASN A 163 8.22 -2.00 -8.77
CA ASN A 163 9.27 -2.91 -9.21
C ASN A 163 9.50 -2.80 -10.73
N PRO A 164 9.72 -1.58 -11.28
CA PRO A 164 9.58 -1.32 -12.72
C PRO A 164 10.61 -2.05 -13.59
N LYS A 165 11.77 -2.43 -13.01
CA LYS A 165 12.86 -3.13 -13.71
C LYS A 165 12.92 -4.62 -13.41
N SER A 166 12.05 -5.14 -12.55
CA SER A 166 12.13 -6.51 -12.04
C SER A 166 11.12 -7.42 -12.71
N ILE A 167 11.51 -8.67 -12.93
CA ILE A 167 10.55 -9.74 -13.21
C ILE A 167 9.94 -10.16 -11.87
N ILE A 168 8.62 -10.13 -11.79
CA ILE A 168 7.85 -10.53 -10.61
C ILE A 168 7.30 -11.92 -10.88
N THR A 169 7.70 -12.89 -10.06
CA THR A 169 7.31 -14.29 -10.23
C THR A 169 5.82 -14.47 -9.93
N ARG A 170 5.22 -15.51 -10.51
CA ARG A 170 3.81 -15.85 -10.23
C ARG A 170 3.56 -16.08 -8.74
N GLY A 171 4.46 -16.81 -8.07
CA GLY A 171 4.38 -17.06 -6.63
C GLY A 171 4.37 -15.76 -5.82
N ARG A 172 5.29 -14.83 -6.10
CA ARG A 172 5.32 -13.53 -5.42
C ARG A 172 4.06 -12.70 -5.66
N LEU A 173 3.52 -12.72 -6.88
CA LEU A 173 2.27 -12.02 -7.18
C LEU A 173 1.08 -12.69 -6.47
N LEU A 174 1.06 -14.01 -6.38
CA LEU A 174 0.05 -14.75 -5.61
C LEU A 174 0.15 -14.43 -4.13
N ASP A 175 1.35 -14.40 -3.55
CA ASP A 175 1.55 -14.04 -2.14
C ASP A 175 1.02 -12.62 -1.85
N GLU A 176 1.33 -11.65 -2.72
CA GLU A 176 0.84 -10.27 -2.60
C GLU A 176 -0.70 -10.14 -2.75
N LEU A 177 -1.34 -11.05 -3.49
CA LEU A 177 -2.80 -11.09 -3.65
C LEU A 177 -3.48 -11.92 -2.55
N TRP A 178 -2.83 -12.96 -2.06
CA TRP A 178 -3.30 -13.85 -1.01
C TRP A 178 -3.42 -13.11 0.32
N ASP A 179 -2.40 -12.31 0.65
CA ASP A 179 -2.40 -11.43 1.82
C ASP A 179 -3.55 -10.41 1.79
N ALA A 180 -4.13 -10.13 0.61
CA ALA A 180 -5.24 -9.20 0.43
C ALA A 180 -6.63 -9.86 0.36
N ALA A 181 -6.75 -11.08 -0.16
CA ALA A 181 -8.04 -11.72 -0.46
C ALA A 181 -8.55 -12.68 0.63
N GLY A 182 -7.68 -13.22 1.51
CA GLY A 182 -8.08 -14.14 2.59
C GLY A 182 -8.69 -15.49 2.16
N GLU A 183 -8.95 -15.71 0.87
CA GLU A 183 -9.43 -16.95 0.28
C GLU A 183 -8.35 -17.71 -0.51
N PHE A 184 -8.63 -18.98 -0.87
CA PHE A 184 -7.72 -19.82 -1.64
C PHE A 184 -7.56 -19.35 -3.10
N VAL A 185 -6.70 -18.35 -3.33
CA VAL A 185 -6.35 -17.84 -4.66
C VAL A 185 -5.47 -18.87 -5.37
N ASN A 186 -6.02 -19.61 -6.33
CA ASN A 186 -5.25 -20.54 -7.15
C ASN A 186 -4.56 -19.81 -8.33
N ASP A 187 -3.67 -20.50 -9.04
CA ASP A 187 -2.88 -19.93 -10.14
C ASP A 187 -3.72 -19.41 -11.33
N ASN A 188 -4.96 -19.89 -11.46
CA ASN A 188 -5.91 -19.37 -12.47
C ASN A 188 -6.44 -17.99 -12.06
N THR A 189 -6.58 -17.71 -10.77
CA THR A 189 -7.07 -16.43 -10.27
C THR A 189 -6.12 -15.28 -10.62
N LEU A 190 -4.80 -15.45 -10.42
CA LEU A 190 -3.82 -14.45 -10.87
C LEU A 190 -3.94 -14.15 -12.37
N THR A 191 -4.13 -15.20 -13.17
CA THR A 191 -4.29 -15.07 -14.63
C THR A 191 -5.53 -14.25 -15.00
N VAL A 192 -6.64 -14.46 -14.28
CA VAL A 192 -7.89 -13.70 -14.46
C VAL A 192 -7.68 -12.22 -14.10
N TYR A 193 -7.04 -11.91 -12.96
CA TYR A 193 -6.80 -10.52 -12.57
C TYR A 193 -5.82 -9.79 -13.48
N ILE A 194 -4.76 -10.46 -13.95
CA ILE A 194 -3.86 -9.87 -14.96
C ILE A 194 -4.63 -9.59 -16.26
N LYS A 195 -5.53 -10.48 -16.67
CA LYS A 195 -6.37 -10.27 -17.85
C LYS A 195 -7.28 -9.05 -17.67
N ARG A 196 -8.03 -8.98 -16.56
CA ARG A 196 -8.94 -7.86 -16.27
C ARG A 196 -8.20 -6.53 -16.15
N LEU A 197 -7.03 -6.52 -15.51
CA LEU A 197 -6.20 -5.33 -15.40
C LEU A 197 -5.76 -4.85 -16.79
N ARG A 198 -5.28 -5.75 -17.66
CA ARG A 198 -4.92 -5.42 -19.04
C ARG A 198 -6.10 -4.88 -19.85
N GLU A 199 -7.29 -5.47 -19.70
CA GLU A 199 -8.52 -4.99 -20.35
C GLU A 199 -8.84 -3.52 -20.02
N LYS A 200 -8.37 -3.02 -18.86
CA LYS A 200 -8.62 -1.66 -18.41
C LYS A 200 -7.51 -0.66 -18.74
N ILE A 201 -6.24 -1.09 -18.75
CA ILE A 201 -5.09 -0.17 -18.86
C ILE A 201 -4.37 -0.22 -20.22
N GLU A 202 -4.52 -1.32 -20.97
CA GLU A 202 -3.84 -1.51 -22.26
C GLU A 202 -4.71 -1.03 -23.41
N ASN A 203 -4.09 -0.44 -24.44
CA ASN A 203 -4.81 -0.11 -25.69
C ASN A 203 -5.27 -1.37 -26.42
N ASN A 204 -4.46 -2.44 -26.34
CA ASN A 204 -4.80 -3.76 -26.86
C ASN A 204 -4.38 -4.85 -25.85
N PRO A 205 -5.33 -5.42 -25.09
CA PRO A 205 -5.03 -6.44 -24.08
C PRO A 205 -4.39 -7.72 -24.63
N ALA A 206 -4.59 -8.03 -25.91
CA ALA A 206 -3.98 -9.18 -26.58
C ALA A 206 -2.52 -8.93 -27.00
N SER A 207 -2.09 -7.66 -27.02
CA SER A 207 -0.72 -7.24 -27.33
C SER A 207 -0.24 -6.20 -26.31
N PRO A 208 -0.13 -6.60 -25.02
CA PRO A 208 0.09 -5.67 -23.92
C PRO A 208 1.45 -4.98 -24.01
N GLN A 209 1.49 -3.71 -23.63
CA GLN A 209 2.71 -2.88 -23.59
C GLN A 209 3.10 -2.48 -22.15
N ILE A 210 2.13 -2.44 -21.23
CA ILE A 210 2.34 -2.00 -19.83
C ILE A 210 2.65 -3.19 -18.93
N ILE A 211 1.88 -4.28 -19.02
CA ILE A 211 2.15 -5.49 -18.22
C ILE A 211 2.53 -6.61 -19.17
N LEU A 212 3.81 -6.96 -19.21
CA LEU A 212 4.36 -7.97 -20.11
C LEU A 212 4.42 -9.34 -19.45
N THR A 213 4.04 -10.38 -20.20
CA THR A 213 4.21 -11.77 -19.74
C THR A 213 5.65 -12.22 -20.00
N VAL A 214 6.32 -12.72 -18.97
CA VAL A 214 7.60 -13.43 -19.09
C VAL A 214 7.33 -14.93 -18.97
N ARG A 215 7.29 -15.62 -20.12
CA ARG A 215 6.89 -17.03 -20.19
C ARG A 215 7.71 -17.89 -19.22
N GLY A 216 7.02 -18.77 -18.49
CA GLY A 216 7.62 -19.67 -17.51
C GLY A 216 8.09 -19.04 -16.20
N THR A 217 8.03 -17.70 -16.05
CA THR A 217 8.53 -17.01 -14.85
C THR A 217 7.45 -16.18 -14.15
N GLY A 218 6.75 -15.33 -14.89
CA GLY A 218 5.78 -14.40 -14.31
C GLY A 218 5.52 -13.20 -15.21
N TYR A 219 5.57 -12.00 -14.63
CA TYR A 219 5.19 -10.76 -15.30
C TYR A 219 6.18 -9.63 -14.96
N ARG A 220 6.22 -8.60 -15.80
CA ARG A 220 7.02 -7.39 -15.56
C ARG A 220 6.31 -6.16 -16.10
N LEU A 221 6.73 -4.99 -15.61
CA LEU A 221 6.33 -3.72 -16.22
C LEU A 221 7.05 -3.53 -17.57
N GLY A 222 6.32 -3.04 -18.56
CA GLY A 222 6.82 -2.68 -19.89
C GLY A 222 6.99 -1.17 -20.04
N GLY A 223 6.73 -0.63 -21.24
CA GLY A 223 6.72 0.82 -21.48
C GLY A 223 8.03 1.56 -21.18
N GLY A 224 9.13 1.18 -21.83
CA GLY A 224 10.45 1.85 -21.70
C GLY A 224 11.30 1.39 -20.51
N TYR A 225 10.72 0.66 -19.56
CA TYR A 225 11.45 0.06 -18.42
C TYR A 225 12.03 -1.33 -18.71
N VAL A 226 11.88 -1.79 -19.95
CA VAL A 226 12.52 -3.00 -20.44
C VAL A 226 14.00 -2.70 -20.68
N SER A 227 14.88 -3.23 -19.82
CA SER A 227 16.29 -3.35 -20.19
C SER A 227 16.36 -4.22 -21.45
N GLU A 228 17.07 -3.73 -22.48
CA GLU A 228 17.56 -4.55 -23.60
C GLU A 228 18.31 -5.80 -23.09
#